data_AF-A0A4R5MHG3-F1
#
_entry.id   AF-A0A4R5MHG3-F1
#
_cell.length_a   1.000
_cell.length_b   1.000
_cell.length_c   1.000
_cell.angle_alpha   90.00
_cell.angle_beta   90.00
_cell.angle_gamma   90.00
#
_symmetry.space_group_name_H-M   'P 1'
#
loop_
_entity.id
_entity.type
_entity.pdbx_description
1 polymer ?
#
loop_
_entity_poly.entity_id
_entity_poly.type
_entity_poly.pdbx_seq_one_letter_code
_entity_poly.pdbx_strand_id
1 'polypeptide(L)'
;MKKYIAIFCIIFWAGLIAGISFLEAPLKFQAPGITIPLGLGIGQLVFQALNKVEIFLWIVILICTYPSSLKTIKGLFLLIITISILVDSIWLLPLLDERAKLVLSGNNPPESFHHILYAVIEAIKIILLATLGFLKLKDLHDEK
;
A
#
# COMPACT_ATOMS: atom_id res chain seq x y z
N MET A 1 -16.45 5.16 -18.96
CA MET A 1 -16.06 5.84 -17.69
C MET A 1 -15.46 4.89 -16.66
N LYS A 2 -16.14 3.79 -16.25
CA LYS A 2 -15.61 2.85 -15.23
C LYS A 2 -14.17 2.36 -15.48
N LYS A 3 -13.81 2.03 -16.72
CA LYS A 3 -12.44 1.62 -17.10
C LYS A 3 -11.39 2.69 -16.80
N TYR A 4 -11.66 3.94 -17.18
CA TYR A 4 -10.78 5.08 -16.91
C TYR A 4 -10.62 5.34 -15.41
N ILE A 5 -11.71 5.27 -14.65
CA ILE A 5 -11.68 5.43 -13.19
C ILE A 5 -10.82 4.33 -12.55
N ALA A 6 -11.02 3.06 -12.93
CA ALA A 6 -10.22 1.96 -12.42
C ALA A 6 -8.73 2.13 -12.73
N ILE A 7 -8.39 2.49 -13.97
CA ILE A 7 -7.00 2.73 -14.39
C ILE A 7 -6.37 3.86 -13.56
N PHE A 8 -7.09 4.99 -13.42
CA PHE A 8 -6.63 6.11 -12.60
C PHE A 8 -6.37 5.67 -11.16
N CYS A 9 -7.34 5.00 -10.52
CA CYS A 9 -7.19 4.53 -9.14
C CYS A 9 -6.01 3.58 -8.98
N ILE A 10 -5.79 2.65 -9.92
CA ILE A 10 -4.68 1.69 -9.87
C ILE A 10 -3.32 2.40 -9.92
N ILE A 11 -3.13 3.30 -10.89
CA ILE A 11 -1.86 4.01 -11.08
C ILE A 11 -1.62 5.00 -9.94
N PHE A 12 -2.66 5.72 -9.54
CA PHE A 12 -2.60 6.66 -8.42
C PHE A 12 -2.25 5.94 -7.11
N TRP A 13 -2.84 4.76 -6.86
CA TRP A 13 -2.52 3.95 -5.69
C TRP A 13 -1.05 3.52 -5.69
N ALA A 14 -0.51 3.04 -6.82
CA ALA A 14 0.92 2.70 -6.91
C ALA A 14 1.83 3.90 -6.59
N GLY A 15 1.47 5.09 -7.08
CA GLY A 15 2.20 6.33 -6.79
C GLY A 15 2.15 6.73 -5.32
N LEU A 16 1.00 6.58 -4.65
CA LEU A 16 0.86 6.84 -3.22
C LEU A 16 1.77 5.95 -2.39
N ILE A 17 1.79 4.64 -2.66
CA ILE A 17 2.65 3.70 -1.93
C ILE A 17 4.13 4.03 -2.17
N ALA A 18 4.52 4.27 -3.42
CA ALA A 18 5.89 4.63 -3.75
C ALA A 18 6.33 5.92 -3.04
N GLY A 19 5.48 6.95 -3.04
CA GLY A 19 5.76 8.24 -2.42
C GLY A 19 5.78 8.18 -0.89
N ILE A 20 4.86 7.45 -0.26
CA ILE A 20 4.77 7.42 1.21
C ILE A 20 5.69 6.34 1.79
N SER A 21 5.53 5.09 1.38
CA SER A 21 6.23 3.96 2.01
C SER A 21 7.72 3.91 1.68
N PHE A 22 8.14 4.37 0.50
CA PHE A 22 9.54 4.25 0.05
C PHE A 22 10.30 5.58 -0.03
N LEU A 23 9.61 6.71 -0.17
CA LEU A 23 10.26 8.02 -0.24
C LEU A 23 10.11 8.76 1.10
N GLU A 24 8.90 9.03 1.56
CA GLU A 24 8.65 9.79 2.81
C GLU A 24 9.16 9.05 4.05
N ALA A 25 8.77 7.78 4.22
CA ALA A 25 9.04 7.02 5.43
C ALA A 25 10.53 6.94 5.82
N PRO A 26 11.50 6.73 4.89
CA PRO A 26 12.92 6.80 5.23
C PRO A 26 13.46 8.24 5.31
N LEU A 27 13.01 9.16 4.45
CA LEU A 27 13.56 10.52 4.40
C LEU A 27 13.17 11.35 5.62
N LYS A 28 12.01 11.11 6.23
CA LYS A 28 11.58 11.87 7.43
C LYS A 28 12.56 11.75 8.58
N PHE A 29 13.27 10.63 8.71
CA PHE A 29 14.30 10.39 9.74
C PHE A 29 15.63 11.09 9.43
N GLN A 30 15.78 11.71 8.26
CA GLN A 30 16.96 12.47 7.85
C GLN A 30 16.78 13.99 8.08
N ALA A 31 15.58 14.43 8.48
CA ALA A 31 15.29 15.84 8.68
C ALA A 31 16.04 16.42 9.90
N PRO A 32 16.59 17.64 9.82
CA PRO A 32 17.24 18.29 10.96
C PRO A 32 16.27 18.43 12.15
N GLY A 33 16.73 18.04 13.35
CA GLY A 33 15.93 18.12 14.57
C GLY A 33 14.90 16.99 14.76
N ILE A 34 14.87 15.99 13.87
CA ILE A 34 14.01 14.81 14.04
C ILE A 34 14.55 13.89 15.15
N THR A 35 13.65 13.34 15.96
CA THR A 35 13.95 12.28 16.92
C THR A 35 13.23 11.00 16.53
N ILE A 36 13.73 9.84 16.96
CA ILE A 36 13.08 8.55 16.66
C ILE A 36 11.61 8.53 17.15
N PRO A 37 11.28 8.93 18.39
CA PRO A 37 9.89 8.98 18.83
C PRO A 37 9.01 9.87 17.95
N LEU A 38 9.50 11.04 17.55
CA LEU A 38 8.74 11.95 16.69
C LEU A 38 8.51 11.33 15.30
N GLY A 39 9.54 10.74 14.69
CA GLY A 39 9.42 10.08 13.39
C GLY A 39 8.50 8.85 13.41
N LEU A 40 8.51 8.08 14.50
CA LEU A 40 7.58 6.96 14.70
C LEU A 40 6.14 7.46 14.86
N GLY A 41 5.90 8.48 15.68
CA GLY A 41 4.56 9.06 15.85
C GLY A 41 3.98 9.61 14.55
N ILE A 42 4.80 10.32 13.74
CA ILE A 42 4.41 10.75 12.39
C ILE A 42 4.09 9.53 11.51
N GLY A 43 4.93 8.49 11.57
CA GLY A 43 4.71 7.24 10.86
C GLY A 43 3.36 6.61 11.16
N GLN A 44 2.98 6.46 12.42
CA GLN A 44 1.70 5.86 12.81
C GLN A 44 0.52 6.61 12.16
N LEU A 45 0.53 7.94 12.22
CA LEU A 45 -0.53 8.76 11.63
C LEU A 45 -0.59 8.61 10.11
N VAL A 46 0.55 8.71 9.44
CA VAL A 46 0.65 8.66 7.98
C VAL A 46 0.27 7.27 7.44
N PHE A 47 0.78 6.19 8.03
CA PHE A 47 0.46 4.82 7.59
C PHE A 47 -0.99 4.42 7.89
N GLN A 48 -1.58 4.86 9.00
CA GLN A 48 -3.01 4.66 9.25
C GLN A 48 -3.88 5.42 8.23
N ALA A 49 -3.49 6.64 7.86
CA ALA A 49 -4.17 7.41 6.82
C ALA A 49 -4.02 6.76 5.45
N LEU A 50 -2.80 6.34 5.08
CA LEU A 50 -2.52 5.61 3.85
C LEU A 50 -3.40 4.37 3.77
N ASN A 51 -3.42 3.52 4.80
CA ASN A 51 -4.22 2.29 4.80
C ASN A 51 -5.71 2.55 4.52
N LYS A 52 -6.30 3.61 5.09
CA LYS A 52 -7.69 4.00 4.81
C LYS A 52 -7.89 4.38 3.35
N VAL A 53 -6.94 5.13 2.77
CA VAL A 53 -6.96 5.51 1.35
C VAL A 53 -6.78 4.28 0.45
N GLU A 54 -5.90 3.35 0.81
CA GLU A 54 -5.71 2.09 0.09
C GLU A 54 -7.02 1.28 0.05
N ILE A 55 -7.70 1.12 1.20
CA ILE A 55 -8.97 0.39 1.30
C ILE A 55 -10.03 1.07 0.42
N PHE A 56 -10.10 2.40 0.44
CA PHE A 56 -11.04 3.14 -0.41
C PHE A 56 -10.77 2.91 -1.90
N LEU A 57 -9.51 3.06 -2.33
CA LEU A 57 -9.10 2.83 -3.72
C LEU A 57 -9.38 1.39 -4.16
N TRP A 58 -9.08 0.42 -3.29
CA TRP A 58 -9.37 -0.99 -3.50
C TRP A 58 -10.85 -1.24 -3.75
N ILE A 59 -11.75 -0.71 -2.91
CA ILE A 59 -13.21 -0.83 -3.06
C ILE A 59 -13.66 -0.22 -4.40
N VAL A 60 -13.17 0.97 -4.75
CA VAL A 60 -13.51 1.62 -6.03
C VAL A 60 -13.08 0.77 -7.23
N ILE A 61 -11.89 0.17 -7.18
CA ILE A 61 -11.38 -0.73 -8.22
C ILE A 61 -12.27 -1.97 -8.33
N LEU A 62 -12.64 -2.61 -7.22
CA LEU A 62 -13.54 -3.77 -7.22
C LEU A 62 -14.89 -3.43 -7.87
N ILE A 63 -15.52 -2.33 -7.48
CA ILE A 63 -16.80 -1.88 -8.05
C ILE A 63 -16.69 -1.60 -9.55
N CYS A 64 -15.59 -0.96 -9.99
CA CYS A 64 -15.40 -0.61 -11.39
C CYS A 64 -15.04 -1.80 -12.28
N THR A 65 -14.51 -2.88 -11.71
CA THR A 65 -14.06 -4.08 -12.43
C THR A 65 -15.00 -5.28 -12.29
N TYR A 66 -16.06 -5.17 -11.49
CA TYR A 66 -17.05 -6.22 -11.31
C TYR A 66 -17.99 -6.38 -12.53
N PRO A 67 -18.27 -7.61 -12.98
CA PRO A 67 -17.65 -8.87 -12.57
C PRO A 67 -16.28 -9.09 -13.25
N SER A 68 -15.28 -9.44 -12.46
CA SER A 68 -13.94 -9.79 -12.94
C SER A 68 -13.75 -11.31 -12.86
N SER A 69 -13.29 -11.94 -13.95
CA SER A 69 -13.01 -13.37 -13.97
C SER A 69 -11.65 -13.68 -13.33
N LEU A 70 -11.65 -14.51 -12.28
CA LEU A 70 -10.43 -15.03 -11.64
C LEU A 70 -9.58 -15.92 -12.56
N LYS A 71 -10.15 -16.38 -13.70
CA LYS A 71 -9.42 -17.17 -14.69
C LYS A 71 -8.47 -16.33 -15.55
N THR A 72 -8.53 -15.00 -15.44
CA THR A 72 -7.66 -14.09 -16.17
C THR A 72 -6.47 -13.66 -15.31
N ILE A 73 -5.32 -13.40 -15.94
CA ILE A 73 -4.13 -12.88 -15.24
C ILE A 73 -4.42 -11.58 -14.46
N LYS A 74 -5.29 -10.72 -15.01
CA LYS A 74 -5.75 -9.47 -14.37
C LYS A 74 -6.57 -9.75 -13.11
N GLY A 75 -7.43 -10.76 -13.15
CA GLY A 75 -8.21 -11.21 -11.99
C GLY A 75 -7.31 -11.80 -10.90
N LEU A 76 -6.27 -12.57 -11.28
CA LEU A 76 -5.28 -13.09 -10.34
C LEU A 76 -4.47 -11.96 -9.68
N PHE A 77 -4.01 -10.96 -10.43
CA PHE A 77 -3.31 -9.81 -9.85
C PHE A 77 -4.19 -9.05 -8.86
N LEU A 78 -5.46 -8.81 -9.21
CA LEU A 78 -6.42 -8.16 -8.31
C LEU A 78 -6.64 -8.96 -7.02
N LEU A 79 -6.68 -10.30 -7.12
CA LEU A 79 -6.78 -11.17 -5.95
C LEU A 79 -5.53 -11.06 -5.06
N ILE A 80 -4.33 -11.09 -5.64
CA ILE A 80 -3.08 -10.97 -4.86
C ILE A 80 -2.99 -9.60 -4.17
N ILE A 81 -3.33 -8.51 -4.87
CA ILE A 81 -3.40 -7.16 -4.28
C ILE A 81 -4.42 -7.12 -3.14
N THR A 82 -5.57 -7.77 -3.32
CA THR A 82 -6.62 -7.88 -2.28
C THR A 82 -6.11 -8.61 -1.04
N ILE A 83 -5.37 -9.71 -1.22
CA ILE A 83 -4.80 -10.46 -0.09
C ILE A 83 -3.74 -9.61 0.61
N SER A 84 -2.87 -8.93 -0.14
CA SER A 84 -1.84 -8.03 0.41
C SER A 84 -2.45 -6.95 1.31
N ILE A 85 -3.45 -6.20 0.83
CA ILE A 85 -4.05 -5.13 1.65
C ILE A 85 -4.72 -5.67 2.91
N LEU A 86 -5.33 -6.86 2.86
CA LEU A 86 -5.93 -7.50 4.03
C LEU A 86 -4.87 -7.91 5.06
N VAL A 87 -3.75 -8.48 4.60
CA VAL A 87 -2.61 -8.82 5.46
C VAL A 87 -2.03 -7.56 6.10
N ASP A 88 -1.84 -6.50 5.34
CA ASP A 88 -1.31 -5.23 5.84
C ASP A 88 -2.27 -4.60 6.86
N SER A 89 -3.55 -4.48 6.51
CA SER A 89 -4.58 -3.84 7.34
C SER A 89 -4.86 -4.55 8.65
N ILE A 90 -4.93 -5.89 8.63
CA ILE A 90 -5.43 -6.68 9.77
C ILE A 90 -4.29 -7.16 10.65
N TRP A 91 -3.11 -7.38 10.07
CA TRP A 91 -1.99 -8.00 10.79
C TRP A 91 -0.76 -7.11 10.90
N LEU A 92 -0.13 -6.74 9.78
CA LEU A 92 1.19 -6.10 9.83
C LEU A 92 1.13 -4.68 10.41
N LEU A 93 0.21 -3.84 9.95
CA LEU A 93 0.10 -2.46 10.44
C LEU A 93 -0.27 -2.40 11.93
N PRO A 94 -1.26 -3.15 12.45
CA PRO A 94 -1.53 -3.20 13.89
C PRO A 94 -0.32 -3.67 14.70
N LEU A 95 0.39 -4.69 14.23
CA LEU A 95 1.58 -5.21 14.90
C LEU A 95 2.71 -4.17 14.95
N LEU A 96 2.95 -3.47 13.84
CA LEU A 96 3.97 -2.41 13.77
C LEU A 96 3.59 -1.20 14.62
N ASP A 97 2.29 -0.87 14.70
CA ASP A 97 1.75 0.21 15.52
C ASP A 97 1.96 -0.05 17.03
N GLU A 98 1.66 -1.27 17.50
CA GLU A 98 1.93 -1.67 18.89
C GLU A 98 3.43 -1.62 19.22
N ARG A 99 4.28 -2.06 18.29
CA ARG A 99 5.75 -1.97 18.47
C ARG A 99 6.22 -0.52 18.52
N ALA A 100 5.65 0.36 17.71
CA ALA A 100 5.94 1.80 17.76
C ALA A 100 5.52 2.39 19.13
N LYS A 101 4.34 2.05 19.65
CA LYS A 101 3.89 2.47 21.00
C LYS A 101 4.84 2.00 22.11
N LEU A 102 5.39 0.79 22.01
CA LEU A 102 6.40 0.31 22.96
C LEU A 102 7.65 1.21 22.94
N VAL A 103 8.16 1.55 21.76
CA VAL A 103 9.30 2.48 21.63
C VAL A 103 8.96 3.87 22.18
N LEU A 104 7.75 4.38 21.92
CA LEU A 104 7.29 5.67 22.43
C LEU A 104 7.14 5.71 23.95
N SER A 105 6.87 4.57 24.59
CA SER A 105 6.83 4.43 26.06
C SER A 105 8.20 4.20 26.69
N GLY A 106 9.29 4.25 25.90
CA GLY A 106 10.66 4.06 26.37
C GLY A 106 11.10 2.60 26.47
N ASN A 107 10.29 1.65 25.99
CA ASN A 107 10.64 0.24 25.94
C ASN A 107 11.36 -0.09 24.62
N ASN A 108 12.33 -1.00 24.67
CA ASN A 108 13.00 -1.50 23.47
C ASN A 108 12.45 -2.89 23.11
N PRO A 109 11.50 -3.00 22.16
CA PRO A 109 10.99 -4.29 21.74
C PRO A 109 12.10 -5.10 21.06
N PRO A 110 12.08 -6.45 21.20
CA PRO A 110 13.09 -7.31 20.58
C PRO A 110 13.08 -7.14 19.06
N GLU A 111 14.23 -7.31 18.40
CA GLU A 111 14.35 -7.16 16.95
C GLU A 111 13.32 -7.99 16.19
N SER A 112 12.90 -7.49 15.03
CA SER A 112 11.84 -8.12 14.28
C SER A 112 11.89 -7.82 12.79
N PHE A 113 11.67 -8.87 11.99
CA PHE A 113 11.67 -8.78 10.53
C PHE A 113 10.36 -8.22 9.95
N HIS A 114 9.32 -8.01 10.76
CA HIS A 114 7.99 -7.58 10.27
C HIS A 114 8.03 -6.26 9.49
N HIS A 115 8.92 -5.33 9.83
CA HIS A 115 9.10 -4.09 9.06
C HIS A 115 9.64 -4.36 7.66
N ILE A 116 10.62 -5.26 7.54
CA ILE A 116 11.18 -5.67 6.24
C ILE A 116 10.12 -6.43 5.44
N LEU A 117 9.37 -7.32 6.08
CA LEU A 117 8.28 -8.05 5.44
C LEU A 117 7.23 -7.11 4.86
N TYR A 118 6.79 -6.11 5.65
CA TYR A 118 5.87 -5.08 5.20
C TYR A 118 6.43 -4.34 3.97
N ALA A 119 7.68 -3.88 4.03
CA ALA A 119 8.33 -3.20 2.90
C ALA A 119 8.41 -4.08 1.64
N VAL A 120 8.67 -5.38 1.77
CA VAL A 120 8.68 -6.32 0.63
C VAL A 120 7.28 -6.49 0.05
N ILE A 121 6.25 -6.63 0.88
CA ILE A 121 4.85 -6.72 0.43
C ILE A 121 4.44 -5.45 -0.32
N GLU A 122 4.76 -4.27 0.22
CA GLU A 122 4.51 -2.99 -0.43
C GLU A 122 5.21 -2.88 -1.80
N ALA A 123 6.46 -3.35 -1.91
CA ALA A 123 7.20 -3.34 -3.17
C ALA A 123 6.56 -4.25 -4.22
N ILE A 124 6.14 -5.45 -3.82
CA ILE A 124 5.42 -6.39 -4.69
C ILE A 124 4.09 -5.77 -5.13
N LYS A 125 3.35 -5.16 -4.21
CA LYS A 125 2.06 -4.49 -4.47
C LYS A 125 2.20 -3.35 -5.48
N ILE A 126 3.26 -2.53 -5.39
CA ILE A 126 3.57 -1.50 -6.41
C ILE A 126 3.76 -2.14 -7.79
N ILE A 127 4.58 -3.19 -7.90
CA ILE A 127 4.87 -3.84 -9.18
C ILE A 127 3.58 -4.42 -9.79
N LEU A 128 2.75 -5.05 -8.97
CA LEU A 128 1.46 -5.60 -9.40
C LEU A 128 0.49 -4.51 -9.86
N LEU A 129 0.35 -3.41 -9.10
CA LEU A 129 -0.50 -2.28 -9.46
C LEU A 129 -0.02 -1.61 -10.76
N ALA A 130 1.28 -1.36 -10.89
CA ALA A 130 1.86 -0.78 -12.10
C ALA A 130 1.58 -1.68 -13.32
N THR A 131 1.88 -2.98 -13.21
CA THR A 131 1.66 -3.94 -14.29
C THR A 131 0.17 -4.05 -14.66
N LEU A 132 -0.73 -4.12 -13.67
CA LEU A 132 -2.18 -4.17 -13.89
C LEU A 132 -2.68 -2.88 -14.56
N GLY A 133 -2.15 -1.72 -14.17
CA GLY A 133 -2.44 -0.43 -14.77
C GLY A 133 -2.06 -0.39 -16.25
N PHE A 134 -0.83 -0.79 -16.59
CA PHE A 134 -0.36 -0.87 -17.99
C PHE A 134 -1.17 -1.85 -18.82
N LEU A 135 -1.51 -3.03 -18.29
CA LEU A 135 -2.34 -4.01 -18.99
C LEU A 135 -3.73 -3.45 -19.30
N LYS A 136 -4.36 -2.76 -18.34
CA LYS A 136 -5.68 -2.14 -18.56
C LYS A 136 -5.63 -0.93 -19.50
N LEU A 137 -4.53 -0.17 -19.49
CA LEU A 137 -4.29 0.91 -20.47
C LEU A 137 -4.16 0.35 -21.88
N LYS A 138 -3.44 -0.76 -22.04
CA LYS A 138 -3.30 -1.44 -23.32
C LYS A 138 -4.66 -1.91 -23.86
N ASP A 139 -5.47 -2.59 -23.03
CA ASP A 139 -6.82 -3.01 -23.43
C ASP A 139 -7.68 -1.82 -23.92
N LEU A 140 -7.57 -0.69 -23.23
CA LEU A 140 -8.32 0.52 -23.56
C LEU A 140 -7.89 1.14 -24.89
N HIS A 141 -6.61 0.96 -25.28
CA HIS A 141 -6.10 1.38 -26.57
C HIS A 141 -6.55 0.41 -27.68
N ASP A 142 -6.43 -0.90 -27.44
CA ASP A 142 -6.78 -1.95 -28.42
C ASP A 142 -8.29 -2.04 -28.71
N GLU A 143 -9.14 -1.44 -27.86
CA GLU A 143 -10.59 -1.32 -28.06
C GLU A 143 -11.01 -0.16 -29.00
N LYS A 144 -10.09 0.73 -29.37
CA LYS A 144 -10.35 1.84 -30.30
C LYS A 144 -9.97 1.48 -31.72
#